data_AF-A0ABD3HR80-F1
#
_entry.id   AF-A0ABD3HR80-F1
#
_cell.length_a   1.000
_cell.length_b   1.000
_cell.length_c   1.000
_cell.angle_alpha   90.00
_cell.angle_beta   90.00
_cell.angle_gamma   90.00
#
_symmetry.space_group_name_H-M   'P 1'
#
loop_
_entity.id
_entity.type
_entity.pdbx_description
1 polymer ?
#
loop_
_entity_poly.entity_id
_entity_poly.type
_entity_poly.pdbx_seq_one_letter_code
_entity_poly.pdbx_strand_id
1 'polypeptide(L)'
;MGGTAGKATSNSAASSTTMDGLPIMEIPGSYGLPLLGPLRDKLAFYWTEGVPDFFDNRLKKYKSSVFRMNMIFFLLQGVREGCRMNMIPGPPYWKSCPVIMCVDQKSYRTLFDTEAVDKTDILIGTFLASWKYSGGYRTTPYLDSSEERHTKLKALFIEVCKRSKPRIFPEFHRLMSEVFVKWESGLKQKGEVDFSDDLTLAALRFNFKAFYNADPADPTVEANLGKEASKVVKPWLIPLVLPLLVFKDDIPTLLKPILAPVVELLTHTFPVPYGLIKPQHEKIVAYFRANAKEVLDVAETKFGLDREDALHNLLFSSCFNSWGGIQFLFPDIVKRVSSTSPEYQKELSAEVRKAVRENGGITPEALSSMPLVQSVVYEILRLDPPVPYQFGIARKDLILESHDAAFRVKKGEMLAGYMRTDGG
;
A
#
# COMPACT_ATOMS: atom_id res chain seq x y z
N MET A 1 69.32 34.27 -8.38
CA MET A 1 68.23 34.81 -7.52
C MET A 1 67.28 35.58 -8.45
N GLY A 2 65.96 35.49 -8.35
CA GLY A 2 65.14 34.59 -7.53
C GLY A 2 63.69 35.10 -7.41
N GLY A 3 62.71 34.30 -7.82
CA GLY A 3 61.28 34.63 -7.73
C GLY A 3 60.76 35.59 -8.82
N THR A 4 59.46 35.62 -9.13
CA THR A 4 58.37 34.69 -8.76
C THR A 4 57.31 34.69 -9.88
N ALA A 5 56.87 33.50 -10.30
CA ALA A 5 55.71 33.38 -11.20
C ALA A 5 54.41 33.48 -10.39
N GLY A 6 53.55 34.44 -10.72
CA GLY A 6 52.23 34.61 -10.09
C GLY A 6 51.28 33.46 -10.43
N LYS A 7 51.25 32.43 -9.57
CA LYS A 7 50.39 31.25 -9.77
C LYS A 7 48.96 31.60 -9.37
N ALA A 8 48.07 31.73 -10.35
CA ALA A 8 46.65 32.00 -10.10
C ALA A 8 46.02 30.85 -9.30
N THR A 9 45.74 31.08 -8.02
CA THR A 9 45.01 30.14 -7.16
C THR A 9 43.53 30.21 -7.50
N SER A 10 42.99 29.12 -8.07
CA SER A 10 41.56 28.92 -8.20
C SER A 10 40.91 28.91 -6.82
N ASN A 11 40.11 29.93 -6.48
CA ASN A 11 39.32 29.91 -5.26
C ASN A 11 38.37 28.71 -5.29
N SER A 12 38.55 27.76 -4.37
CA SER A 12 37.57 26.70 -4.15
C SER A 12 36.28 27.34 -3.64
N ALA A 13 35.16 27.09 -4.33
CA ALA A 13 33.85 27.55 -3.87
C ALA A 13 33.60 27.01 -2.46
N ALA A 14 33.38 27.91 -1.51
CA ALA A 14 33.05 27.52 -0.15
C ALA A 14 31.72 26.74 -0.18
N SER A 15 31.70 25.54 0.41
CA SER A 15 30.44 24.85 0.67
C SER A 15 29.56 25.80 1.49
N SER A 16 28.36 26.11 1.00
CA SER A 16 27.34 26.70 1.85
C SER A 16 27.15 25.79 3.07
N THR A 17 27.02 26.40 4.24
CA THR A 17 26.70 25.72 5.50
C THR A 17 25.19 25.71 5.75
N THR A 18 24.42 26.41 4.93
CA THR A 18 22.96 26.52 4.98
C THR A 18 22.33 26.37 3.60
N MET A 19 21.07 25.92 3.58
CA MET A 19 20.13 25.97 2.44
C MET A 19 18.81 26.54 2.97
N ASP A 20 18.25 27.55 2.31
CA ASP A 20 16.97 28.20 2.66
C ASP A 20 16.80 28.52 4.16
N GLY A 21 17.91 28.91 4.81
CA GLY A 21 18.00 29.25 6.23
C GLY A 21 18.26 28.05 7.17
N LEU A 22 18.08 26.81 6.71
CA LEU A 22 18.35 25.59 7.47
C LEU A 22 19.84 25.22 7.45
N PRO A 23 20.42 24.69 8.55
CA PRO A 23 21.78 24.17 8.57
C PRO A 23 21.90 22.90 7.74
N ILE A 24 22.99 22.76 6.97
CA ILE A 24 23.27 21.50 6.26
C ILE A 24 23.94 20.52 7.22
N MET A 25 23.27 19.39 7.46
CA MET A 25 23.66 18.34 8.41
C MET A 25 24.05 17.05 7.67
N GLU A 26 24.90 16.24 8.31
CA GLU A 26 25.02 14.83 7.93
C GLU A 26 23.76 14.06 8.37
N ILE A 27 23.34 13.07 7.58
CA ILE A 27 22.16 12.25 7.93
C ILE A 27 22.56 11.30 9.07
N PRO A 28 21.96 11.42 10.27
CA PRO A 28 22.32 10.59 11.42
C PRO A 28 21.86 9.14 11.24
N GLY A 29 22.46 8.23 12.00
CA GLY A 29 22.17 6.79 11.93
C GLY A 29 23.15 6.02 11.04
N SER A 30 22.99 4.70 10.99
CA SER A 30 23.85 3.82 10.19
C SER A 30 23.19 2.47 9.95
N TYR A 31 23.69 1.73 8.95
CA TYR A 31 23.19 0.40 8.60
C TYR A 31 23.79 -0.73 9.46
N GLY A 32 24.67 -0.40 10.41
CA GLY A 32 25.41 -1.38 11.21
C GLY A 32 26.40 -2.23 10.40
N LEU A 33 26.78 -3.39 10.93
CA LEU A 33 27.62 -4.36 10.21
C LEU A 33 26.80 -5.11 9.15
N PRO A 34 27.41 -5.54 8.02
CA PRO A 34 26.74 -6.41 7.04
C PRO A 34 26.08 -7.63 7.70
N LEU A 35 24.87 -7.97 7.26
CA LEU A 35 23.97 -8.99 7.83
C LEU A 35 23.48 -8.71 9.27
N LEU A 36 24.36 -8.34 10.20
CA LEU A 36 24.04 -8.20 11.63
C LEU A 36 23.28 -6.91 11.97
N GLY A 37 23.64 -5.78 11.35
CA GLY A 37 22.85 -4.54 11.44
C GLY A 37 21.44 -4.73 10.86
N PRO A 38 21.32 -5.29 9.65
CA PRO A 38 20.05 -5.76 9.09
C PRO A 38 19.22 -6.64 10.04
N LEU A 39 19.82 -7.71 10.58
CA LEU A 39 19.13 -8.63 11.50
C LEU A 39 18.74 -7.95 12.83
N ARG A 40 19.54 -6.98 13.31
CA ARG A 40 19.21 -6.21 14.51
C ARG A 40 18.02 -5.28 14.29
N ASP A 41 17.99 -4.50 13.22
CA ASP A 41 16.84 -3.63 12.93
C ASP A 41 15.56 -4.44 12.71
N LYS A 42 15.68 -5.63 12.08
CA LYS A 42 14.59 -6.61 12.01
C LYS A 42 14.10 -7.03 13.40
N LEU A 43 14.97 -7.57 14.25
CA LEU A 43 14.57 -8.04 15.58
C LEU A 43 13.98 -6.92 16.45
N ALA A 44 14.57 -5.73 16.35
CA ALA A 44 14.06 -4.51 16.96
C ALA A 44 12.60 -4.23 16.60
N PHE A 45 12.30 -4.14 15.30
CA PHE A 45 10.99 -3.72 14.80
C PHE A 45 9.83 -4.62 15.28
N TYR A 46 10.06 -5.91 15.58
CA TYR A 46 8.96 -6.88 15.80
C TYR A 46 8.98 -7.63 17.11
N TRP A 47 10.18 -7.90 17.62
CA TRP A 47 10.36 -8.79 18.76
C TRP A 47 10.61 -8.00 20.04
N THR A 48 11.09 -6.74 19.94
CA THR A 48 11.41 -5.91 21.12
C THR A 48 10.86 -4.48 21.14
N GLU A 49 10.63 -3.82 20.00
CA GLU A 49 10.13 -2.42 19.94
C GLU A 49 8.68 -2.35 19.43
N GLY A 50 8.38 -2.81 18.20
CA GLY A 50 7.06 -2.64 17.59
C GLY A 50 6.87 -1.29 16.87
N VAL A 51 5.71 -1.09 16.24
CA VAL A 51 5.27 0.22 15.68
C VAL A 51 4.20 0.78 16.62
N PRO A 52 4.26 2.06 17.03
CA PRO A 52 5.12 3.13 16.52
C PRO A 52 6.55 3.19 17.10
N ASP A 53 6.79 2.59 18.27
CA ASP A 53 7.98 2.78 19.11
C ASP A 53 9.32 2.66 18.37
N PHE A 54 9.45 1.76 17.40
CA PHE A 54 10.64 1.61 16.55
C PHE A 54 11.09 2.94 15.90
N PHE A 55 10.15 3.74 15.40
CA PHE A 55 10.44 5.05 14.79
C PHE A 55 10.66 6.11 15.86
N ASP A 56 9.84 6.08 16.92
CA ASP A 56 9.86 7.03 18.02
C ASP A 56 11.17 6.97 18.82
N ASN A 57 11.71 5.78 19.05
CA ASN A 57 13.02 5.56 19.66
C ASN A 57 14.16 6.09 18.78
N ARG A 58 14.01 6.03 17.45
CA ARG A 58 15.01 6.51 16.48
C ARG A 58 14.95 8.04 16.34
N LEU A 59 13.75 8.63 16.30
CA LEU A 59 13.51 10.07 16.47
C LEU A 59 14.20 10.61 17.74
N LYS A 60 13.89 10.01 18.91
CA LYS A 60 14.46 10.42 20.22
C LYS A 60 15.99 10.28 20.27
N LYS A 61 16.53 9.19 19.70
CA LYS A 61 17.97 8.89 19.65
C LYS A 61 18.76 9.81 18.73
N TYR A 62 18.24 10.10 17.53
CA TYR A 62 18.94 10.86 16.50
C TYR A 62 18.62 12.35 16.49
N LYS A 63 17.55 12.77 17.18
CA LYS A 63 17.05 14.17 17.21
C LYS A 63 16.86 14.75 15.80
N SER A 64 16.31 13.94 14.91
CA SER A 64 16.08 14.25 13.50
C SER A 64 14.93 13.39 12.98
N SER A 65 14.09 13.95 12.11
CA SER A 65 13.06 13.23 11.35
C SER A 65 13.58 12.57 10.07
N VAL A 66 14.87 12.76 9.76
CA VAL A 66 15.57 12.15 8.63
C VAL A 66 16.77 11.36 9.17
N PHE A 67 16.80 10.05 8.95
CA PHE A 67 17.88 9.17 9.46
C PHE A 67 18.13 7.93 8.60
N ARG A 68 19.36 7.41 8.66
CA ARG A 68 19.79 6.15 8.04
C ARG A 68 19.42 4.96 8.91
N MET A 69 18.74 3.97 8.31
CA MET A 69 18.39 2.70 8.95
C MET A 69 18.33 1.57 7.92
N ASN A 70 18.35 0.32 8.38
CA ASN A 70 17.84 -0.78 7.56
C ASN A 70 16.32 -0.90 7.77
N MET A 71 15.55 -0.99 6.69
CA MET A 71 14.10 -1.17 6.76
C MET A 71 13.75 -2.64 6.45
N ILE A 72 13.46 -3.46 7.48
CA ILE A 72 13.50 -4.93 7.34
C ILE A 72 12.36 -5.71 8.02
N PHE A 73 11.63 -6.51 7.23
CA PHE A 73 10.44 -7.38 7.37
C PHE A 73 10.30 -8.48 8.47
N PHE A 74 9.30 -8.40 9.37
CA PHE A 74 8.56 -9.51 10.05
C PHE A 74 7.43 -8.97 11.01
N LEU A 75 6.32 -8.33 10.60
CA LEU A 75 5.40 -7.62 11.56
C LEU A 75 4.70 -8.45 12.69
N LEU A 76 3.36 -8.51 12.65
CA LEU A 76 2.44 -9.01 13.68
C LEU A 76 1.02 -8.76 13.17
N GLN A 77 0.13 -9.73 13.31
CA GLN A 77 -1.30 -9.47 13.41
C GLN A 77 -1.87 -10.29 14.58
N GLY A 78 -2.71 -9.63 15.37
CA GLY A 78 -3.96 -10.21 15.83
C GLY A 78 -5.07 -9.35 15.25
N VAL A 79 -6.12 -9.96 14.68
CA VAL A 79 -7.24 -9.22 14.05
C VAL A 79 -8.17 -8.64 15.12
N ARG A 80 -7.66 -7.62 15.84
CA ARG A 80 -8.35 -6.70 16.75
C ARG A 80 -7.48 -5.43 16.86
N GLU A 81 -8.07 -4.29 16.50
CA GLU A 81 -7.53 -2.93 16.62
C GLU A 81 -6.06 -2.69 16.17
N GLY A 82 -5.85 -2.33 14.90
CA GLY A 82 -4.63 -1.62 14.46
C GLY A 82 -3.65 -2.39 13.59
N CYS A 83 -4.05 -3.51 12.96
CA CYS A 83 -3.27 -4.19 11.93
C CYS A 83 -2.92 -3.23 10.77
N ARG A 84 -1.63 -3.10 10.42
CA ARG A 84 -1.14 -2.15 9.41
C ARG A 84 -0.16 -2.79 8.43
N MET A 85 -0.18 -2.35 7.17
CA MET A 85 0.78 -2.77 6.13
C MET A 85 2.22 -2.30 6.41
N ASN A 86 3.22 -3.10 6.05
CA ASN A 86 4.51 -3.12 6.75
C ASN A 86 5.61 -3.93 5.99
N MET A 87 6.84 -3.39 5.80
CA MET A 87 7.65 -3.57 4.56
C MET A 87 9.18 -3.38 4.78
N ILE A 88 10.19 -4.23 4.45
CA ILE A 88 10.46 -5.26 3.40
C ILE A 88 11.41 -6.37 3.92
N PRO A 89 11.35 -7.69 3.60
CA PRO A 89 12.28 -8.72 4.13
C PRO A 89 13.78 -8.53 3.81
N GLY A 90 14.66 -9.12 4.63
CA GLY A 90 16.13 -9.01 4.56
C GLY A 90 16.88 -10.34 4.36
N PRO A 91 18.22 -10.35 4.53
CA PRO A 91 19.07 -11.54 4.34
C PRO A 91 18.62 -12.75 5.19
N PRO A 92 18.90 -14.00 4.77
CA PRO A 92 19.93 -14.39 3.79
C PRO A 92 19.52 -14.36 2.31
N TYR A 93 18.24 -14.55 1.96
CA TYR A 93 17.80 -14.63 0.56
C TYR A 93 17.60 -13.25 -0.07
N TRP A 94 17.01 -12.31 0.69
CA TRP A 94 16.68 -10.98 0.19
C TRP A 94 17.83 -9.99 0.38
N LYS A 95 17.98 -9.08 -0.58
CA LYS A 95 18.91 -7.96 -0.46
C LYS A 95 18.45 -7.06 0.70
N SER A 96 19.40 -6.63 1.53
CA SER A 96 19.14 -5.61 2.56
C SER A 96 18.56 -4.34 1.94
N CYS A 97 17.64 -3.68 2.65
CA CYS A 97 17.08 -2.38 2.28
C CYS A 97 17.69 -1.27 3.16
N PRO A 98 18.90 -0.75 2.84
CA PRO A 98 19.42 0.44 3.47
C PRO A 98 18.66 1.66 2.95
N VAL A 99 18.04 2.43 3.84
CA VAL A 99 17.22 3.60 3.48
C VAL A 99 17.61 4.84 4.26
N ILE A 100 17.38 5.99 3.65
CA ILE A 100 17.20 7.27 4.33
C ILE A 100 15.69 7.40 4.60
N MET A 101 15.32 7.23 5.86
CA MET A 101 13.93 7.27 6.32
C MET A 101 13.49 8.70 6.58
N CYS A 102 12.31 9.06 6.10
CA CYS A 102 11.67 10.36 6.21
C CYS A 102 10.38 10.23 7.03
N VAL A 103 10.33 10.81 8.24
CA VAL A 103 9.15 10.74 9.13
C VAL A 103 8.52 12.11 9.45
N ASP A 104 8.87 13.16 8.71
CA ASP A 104 8.18 14.45 8.73
C ASP A 104 7.55 14.81 7.38
N GLN A 105 6.50 15.63 7.44
CA GLN A 105 5.70 16.05 6.30
C GLN A 105 6.42 16.92 5.26
N LYS A 106 7.63 17.43 5.52
CA LYS A 106 8.40 18.24 4.57
C LYS A 106 9.36 17.36 3.79
N SER A 107 10.19 16.56 4.47
CA SER A 107 11.12 15.62 3.82
C SER A 107 10.39 14.55 3.02
N TYR A 108 9.30 14.00 3.57
CA TYR A 108 8.48 12.95 2.96
C TYR A 108 7.91 13.34 1.57
N ARG A 109 7.63 14.62 1.30
CA ARG A 109 7.08 15.09 0.00
C ARG A 109 7.98 14.77 -1.19
N THR A 110 9.29 14.64 -0.97
CA THR A 110 10.28 14.24 -1.99
C THR A 110 9.94 12.91 -2.66
N LEU A 111 9.21 12.01 -1.98
CA LEU A 111 8.78 10.71 -2.50
C LEU A 111 7.70 10.79 -3.59
N PHE A 112 7.13 11.98 -3.81
CA PHE A 112 6.15 12.28 -4.85
C PHE A 112 6.74 13.08 -6.03
N ASP A 113 7.92 13.67 -5.89
CA ASP A 113 8.61 14.38 -6.97
C ASP A 113 9.27 13.36 -7.92
N THR A 114 8.63 13.13 -9.07
CA THR A 114 9.12 12.21 -10.11
C THR A 114 10.39 12.67 -10.80
N GLU A 115 10.82 13.93 -10.65
CA GLU A 115 12.13 14.42 -11.12
C GLU A 115 13.25 14.26 -10.07
N ALA A 116 12.90 14.12 -8.78
CA ALA A 116 13.83 13.80 -7.71
C ALA A 116 14.01 12.29 -7.53
N VAL A 117 12.93 11.51 -7.55
CA VAL A 117 12.96 10.06 -7.31
C VAL A 117 12.48 9.21 -8.49
N ASP A 118 13.14 8.07 -8.63
CA ASP A 118 12.77 6.94 -9.49
C ASP A 118 11.88 5.96 -8.71
N LYS A 119 10.88 5.38 -9.38
CA LYS A 119 9.87 4.47 -8.83
C LYS A 119 9.96 3.05 -9.41
N THR A 120 10.93 2.77 -10.28
CA THR A 120 11.12 1.45 -10.93
C THR A 120 11.28 0.33 -9.90
N ASP A 121 10.48 -0.73 -10.02
CA ASP A 121 10.59 -1.98 -9.24
C ASP A 121 10.52 -1.87 -7.70
N ILE A 122 10.15 -0.70 -7.15
CA ILE A 122 10.17 -0.43 -5.69
C ILE A 122 8.79 -0.20 -5.05
N LEU A 123 7.69 -0.66 -5.67
CA LEU A 123 6.32 -0.61 -5.10
C LEU A 123 6.31 -1.04 -3.63
N ILE A 124 7.03 -2.13 -3.35
CA ILE A 124 7.15 -2.74 -2.03
C ILE A 124 8.62 -2.80 -1.57
N GLY A 125 9.36 -1.72 -1.87
CA GLY A 125 10.79 -1.54 -1.60
C GLY A 125 11.66 -2.57 -2.32
N THR A 126 12.65 -3.19 -1.66
CA THR A 126 13.58 -4.14 -2.30
C THR A 126 13.07 -5.58 -2.46
N PHE A 127 11.83 -5.88 -2.06
CA PHE A 127 11.19 -7.18 -2.32
C PHE A 127 10.48 -7.13 -3.66
N LEU A 128 10.73 -8.14 -4.49
CA LEU A 128 10.14 -8.26 -5.82
C LEU A 128 9.69 -9.70 -6.02
N ALA A 129 8.38 -9.89 -6.15
CA ALA A 129 7.82 -11.18 -6.49
C ALA A 129 8.18 -11.56 -7.93
N SER A 130 8.23 -12.86 -8.24
CA SER A 130 8.50 -13.29 -9.62
C SER A 130 7.37 -12.88 -10.56
N TRP A 131 7.70 -12.26 -11.69
CA TRP A 131 6.70 -11.85 -12.71
C TRP A 131 5.78 -12.96 -13.21
N LYS A 132 6.09 -14.25 -12.94
CA LYS A 132 5.17 -15.38 -13.17
C LYS A 132 3.80 -15.19 -12.49
N TYR A 133 3.76 -14.52 -11.34
CA TYR A 133 2.52 -14.13 -10.64
C TYR A 133 1.66 -13.10 -11.40
N SER A 134 2.22 -12.46 -12.42
CA SER A 134 1.61 -11.46 -13.29
C SER A 134 1.85 -11.80 -14.78
N GLY A 135 1.89 -13.10 -15.11
CA GLY A 135 1.96 -13.61 -16.50
C GLY A 135 3.32 -13.50 -17.19
N GLY A 136 4.32 -12.92 -16.52
CA GLY A 136 5.61 -12.52 -17.08
C GLY A 136 5.79 -10.99 -17.16
N TYR A 137 4.72 -10.22 -16.93
CA TYR A 137 4.71 -8.77 -17.08
C TYR A 137 5.07 -8.05 -15.76
N ARG A 138 5.98 -7.07 -15.83
CA ARG A 138 6.17 -6.05 -14.77
C ARG A 138 4.95 -5.14 -14.74
N THR A 139 4.11 -5.24 -13.70
CA THR A 139 2.84 -4.51 -13.63
C THR A 139 3.02 -3.03 -13.30
N THR A 140 2.03 -2.21 -13.69
CA THR A 140 2.05 -0.74 -13.63
C THR A 140 2.61 -0.15 -12.32
N PRO A 141 2.31 -0.67 -11.12
CA PRO A 141 2.81 -0.06 -9.88
C PRO A 141 4.32 -0.26 -9.64
N TYR A 142 4.99 -1.10 -10.45
CA TYR A 142 6.45 -1.26 -10.50
C TYR A 142 7.10 -0.49 -11.66
N LEU A 143 6.32 0.24 -12.46
CA LEU A 143 6.82 1.03 -13.59
C LEU A 143 7.08 2.47 -13.17
N ASP A 144 8.17 3.04 -13.62
CA ASP A 144 8.45 4.46 -13.39
C ASP A 144 7.65 5.37 -14.34
N SER A 145 7.39 6.60 -13.89
CA SER A 145 6.77 7.66 -14.68
C SER A 145 7.43 7.94 -16.04
N SER A 146 8.73 7.68 -16.20
CA SER A 146 9.45 7.82 -17.47
C SER A 146 9.19 6.70 -18.48
N GLU A 147 8.57 5.59 -18.08
CA GLU A 147 8.21 4.50 -18.99
C GLU A 147 6.91 4.83 -19.75
N GLU A 148 6.96 4.86 -21.08
CA GLU A 148 5.75 5.07 -21.93
C GLU A 148 4.62 4.10 -21.56
N ARG A 149 4.97 2.86 -21.21
CA ARG A 149 4.06 1.80 -20.78
C ARG A 149 3.34 2.11 -19.45
N HIS A 150 3.98 2.80 -18.50
CA HIS A 150 3.28 3.31 -17.31
C HIS A 150 2.16 4.28 -17.71
N THR A 151 2.46 5.22 -18.61
CA THR A 151 1.50 6.23 -19.06
C THR A 151 0.31 5.59 -19.80
N LYS A 152 0.56 4.63 -20.70
CA LYS A 152 -0.50 3.87 -21.40
C LYS A 152 -1.39 3.08 -20.43
N LEU A 153 -0.80 2.31 -19.51
CA LEU A 153 -1.56 1.49 -18.55
C LEU A 153 -2.34 2.34 -17.53
N LYS A 154 -1.76 3.44 -17.06
CA LYS A 154 -2.45 4.40 -16.17
C LYS A 154 -3.61 5.10 -16.87
N ALA A 155 -3.47 5.41 -18.16
CA ALA A 155 -4.57 5.94 -18.97
C ALA A 155 -5.71 4.91 -19.17
N LEU A 156 -5.37 3.63 -19.36
CA LEU A 156 -6.35 2.53 -19.38
C LEU A 156 -7.13 2.43 -18.06
N PHE A 157 -6.47 2.49 -16.90
CA PHE A 157 -7.17 2.47 -15.61
C PHE A 157 -8.09 3.68 -15.41
N ILE A 158 -7.67 4.87 -15.84
CA ILE A 158 -8.53 6.07 -15.84
C ILE A 158 -9.74 5.87 -16.77
N GLU A 159 -9.60 5.18 -17.89
CA GLU A 159 -10.71 4.84 -18.78
C GLU A 159 -11.67 3.82 -18.14
N VAL A 160 -11.17 2.79 -17.45
CA VAL A 160 -12.01 1.86 -16.66
C VAL A 160 -12.85 2.61 -15.63
N CYS A 161 -12.24 3.53 -14.88
CA CYS A 161 -12.95 4.37 -13.89
C CYS A 161 -13.95 5.34 -14.53
N LYS A 162 -13.77 5.75 -15.79
CA LYS A 162 -14.78 6.52 -16.54
C LYS A 162 -15.93 5.63 -17.00
N ARG A 163 -15.64 4.43 -17.52
CA ARG A 163 -16.63 3.45 -18.02
C ARG A 163 -17.43 2.78 -16.89
N SER A 164 -16.95 2.80 -15.65
CA SER A 164 -17.63 2.22 -14.48
C SER A 164 -18.68 3.12 -13.84
N LYS A 165 -18.59 4.45 -14.03
CA LYS A 165 -19.49 5.48 -13.45
C LYS A 165 -20.97 5.06 -13.27
N PRO A 166 -21.71 4.62 -14.32
CA PRO A 166 -23.14 4.29 -14.19
C PRO A 166 -23.42 3.07 -13.30
N ARG A 167 -22.41 2.24 -12.99
CA ARG A 167 -22.54 1.06 -12.12
C ARG A 167 -22.09 1.30 -10.68
N ILE A 168 -21.38 2.41 -10.38
CA ILE A 168 -20.79 2.64 -9.05
C ILE A 168 -21.87 2.66 -7.95
N PHE A 169 -22.83 3.59 -7.99
CA PHE A 169 -23.84 3.68 -6.92
C PHE A 169 -24.82 2.50 -6.90
N PRO A 170 -25.38 2.02 -8.03
CA PRO A 170 -26.33 0.89 -8.00
C PRO A 170 -25.72 -0.41 -7.45
N GLU A 171 -24.52 -0.78 -7.91
CA GLU A 171 -23.89 -2.04 -7.51
C GLU A 171 -23.31 -1.98 -6.10
N PHE A 172 -22.75 -0.83 -5.69
CA PHE A 172 -22.30 -0.63 -4.31
C PHE A 172 -23.48 -0.70 -3.34
N HIS A 173 -24.59 -0.01 -3.64
CA HIS A 173 -25.78 -0.04 -2.80
C HIS A 173 -26.41 -1.43 -2.72
N ARG A 174 -26.51 -2.15 -3.86
CA ARG A 174 -26.98 -3.55 -3.88
C ARG A 174 -26.11 -4.45 -3.00
N LEU A 175 -24.81 -4.49 -3.23
CA LEU A 175 -23.89 -5.40 -2.56
C LEU A 175 -23.74 -5.10 -1.06
N MET A 176 -23.77 -3.83 -0.66
CA MET A 176 -23.77 -3.48 0.77
C MET A 176 -25.12 -3.78 1.43
N SER A 177 -26.24 -3.67 0.72
CA SER A 177 -27.56 -4.10 1.24
C SER A 177 -27.62 -5.61 1.44
N GLU A 178 -27.03 -6.42 0.55
CA GLU A 178 -26.86 -7.86 0.74
C GLU A 178 -26.07 -8.18 2.03
N VAL A 179 -25.01 -7.41 2.33
CA VAL A 179 -24.22 -7.53 3.56
C VAL A 179 -25.02 -7.13 4.81
N PHE A 180 -25.70 -5.98 4.81
CA PHE A 180 -26.47 -5.54 5.98
C PHE A 180 -27.63 -6.49 6.32
N VAL A 181 -28.34 -7.01 5.32
CA VAL A 181 -29.40 -8.02 5.51
C VAL A 181 -28.82 -9.33 6.07
N LYS A 182 -27.65 -9.78 5.59
CA LYS A 182 -26.94 -10.92 6.15
C LYS A 182 -26.56 -10.68 7.61
N TRP A 183 -26.05 -9.49 7.94
CA TRP A 183 -25.64 -9.15 9.30
C TRP A 183 -26.81 -9.07 10.28
N GLU A 184 -27.92 -8.45 9.90
CA GLU A 184 -29.13 -8.48 10.71
C GLU A 184 -29.57 -9.91 11.04
N SER A 185 -29.53 -10.82 10.06
CA SER A 185 -29.86 -12.23 10.27
C SER A 185 -28.83 -12.95 11.17
N GLY A 186 -27.54 -12.66 10.99
CA GLY A 186 -26.46 -13.26 11.79
C GLY A 186 -26.52 -12.83 13.26
N LEU A 187 -26.63 -11.53 13.52
CA LEU A 187 -26.76 -10.97 14.88
C LEU A 187 -28.01 -11.53 15.59
N LYS A 188 -29.15 -11.63 14.91
CA LYS A 188 -30.39 -12.22 15.48
C LYS A 188 -30.28 -13.72 15.79
N GLN A 189 -29.41 -14.47 15.10
CA GLN A 189 -29.25 -15.92 15.28
C GLN A 189 -28.10 -16.33 16.19
N LYS A 190 -27.03 -15.52 16.25
CA LYS A 190 -25.75 -15.90 16.89
C LYS A 190 -25.17 -14.83 17.82
N GLY A 191 -25.67 -13.60 17.77
CA GLY A 191 -25.08 -12.45 18.46
C GLY A 191 -23.83 -11.86 17.78
N GLU A 192 -23.28 -12.52 16.75
CA GLU A 192 -22.03 -12.13 16.08
C GLU A 192 -22.08 -12.32 14.55
N VAL A 193 -21.19 -11.62 13.84
CA VAL A 193 -21.01 -11.65 12.38
C VAL A 193 -19.52 -11.46 12.03
N ASP A 194 -19.07 -12.07 10.92
CA ASP A 194 -17.76 -11.73 10.36
C ASP A 194 -17.90 -10.51 9.45
N PHE A 195 -17.60 -9.33 10.00
CA PHE A 195 -17.68 -8.08 9.26
C PHE A 195 -16.58 -7.98 8.17
N SER A 196 -15.46 -8.68 8.33
CA SER A 196 -14.27 -8.53 7.49
C SER A 196 -14.40 -9.35 6.22
N ASP A 197 -14.69 -10.65 6.32
CA ASP A 197 -14.88 -11.48 5.12
C ASP A 197 -16.14 -11.08 4.34
N ASP A 198 -17.18 -10.54 5.00
CA ASP A 198 -18.39 -10.06 4.33
C ASP A 198 -18.16 -8.75 3.55
N LEU A 199 -17.59 -7.71 4.18
CA LEU A 199 -17.27 -6.46 3.48
C LEU A 199 -16.26 -6.68 2.35
N THR A 200 -15.26 -7.54 2.57
CA THR A 200 -14.21 -7.75 1.58
C THR A 200 -14.68 -8.64 0.42
N LEU A 201 -15.54 -9.62 0.65
CA LEU A 201 -16.21 -10.35 -0.45
C LEU A 201 -17.13 -9.43 -1.25
N ALA A 202 -17.93 -8.58 -0.59
CA ALA A 202 -18.77 -7.58 -1.26
C ALA A 202 -17.93 -6.58 -2.08
N ALA A 203 -16.80 -6.12 -1.55
CA ALA A 203 -15.86 -5.24 -2.27
C ALA A 203 -15.21 -5.91 -3.49
N LEU A 204 -14.90 -7.21 -3.42
CA LEU A 204 -14.38 -7.97 -4.58
C LEU A 204 -15.43 -8.04 -5.68
N ARG A 205 -16.66 -8.41 -5.32
CA ARG A 205 -17.81 -8.47 -6.24
C ARG A 205 -18.09 -7.09 -6.85
N PHE A 206 -18.04 -6.04 -6.03
CA PHE A 206 -18.25 -4.65 -6.46
C PHE A 206 -17.20 -4.21 -7.47
N ASN A 207 -15.91 -4.37 -7.18
CA ASN A 207 -14.83 -4.00 -8.10
C ASN A 207 -15.02 -4.65 -9.48
N PHE A 208 -15.28 -5.96 -9.50
CA PHE A 208 -15.40 -6.73 -10.72
C PHE A 208 -16.68 -6.34 -11.51
N LYS A 209 -17.82 -6.21 -10.83
CA LYS A 209 -19.09 -5.82 -11.45
C LYS A 209 -19.10 -4.35 -11.91
N ALA A 210 -18.48 -3.44 -11.17
CA ALA A 210 -18.37 -2.03 -11.56
C ALA A 210 -17.43 -1.86 -12.77
N PHE A 211 -16.24 -2.46 -12.75
CA PHE A 211 -15.24 -2.29 -13.81
C PHE A 211 -15.56 -3.09 -15.08
N TYR A 212 -16.01 -4.34 -14.96
CA TYR A 212 -16.16 -5.28 -16.09
C TYR A 212 -17.61 -5.76 -16.32
N ASN A 213 -18.59 -5.22 -15.61
CA ASN A 213 -20.02 -5.59 -15.70
C ASN A 213 -20.36 -7.05 -15.34
N ALA A 214 -19.40 -7.84 -14.84
CA ALA A 214 -19.59 -9.25 -14.47
C ALA A 214 -19.31 -9.47 -12.96
N ASP A 215 -20.31 -9.91 -12.20
CA ASP A 215 -20.17 -10.25 -10.77
C ASP A 215 -19.49 -11.64 -10.67
N PRO A 216 -18.32 -11.79 -10.01
CA PRO A 216 -17.57 -13.04 -9.98
C PRO A 216 -18.26 -14.15 -9.18
N ALA A 217 -19.33 -13.85 -8.46
CA ALA A 217 -20.17 -14.82 -7.76
C ALA A 217 -21.42 -15.26 -8.56
N ASP A 218 -21.69 -14.65 -9.71
CA ASP A 218 -22.85 -14.96 -10.55
C ASP A 218 -22.59 -16.25 -11.37
N PRO A 219 -23.46 -17.28 -11.28
CA PRO A 219 -23.27 -18.54 -12.00
C PRO A 219 -23.47 -18.40 -13.52
N THR A 220 -24.06 -17.30 -14.01
CA THR A 220 -24.23 -17.04 -15.45
C THR A 220 -22.99 -16.42 -16.11
N VAL A 221 -22.03 -15.93 -15.30
CA VAL A 221 -20.79 -15.30 -15.76
C VAL A 221 -19.79 -16.36 -16.22
N GLU A 222 -19.27 -16.21 -17.43
CA GLU A 222 -18.22 -17.06 -18.02
C GLU A 222 -16.98 -17.04 -17.12
N ALA A 223 -16.46 -18.23 -16.77
CA ALA A 223 -15.31 -18.39 -15.86
C ALA A 223 -15.45 -17.65 -14.51
N ASN A 224 -16.66 -17.56 -13.95
CA ASN A 224 -16.88 -17.01 -12.61
C ASN A 224 -16.04 -17.70 -11.52
N LEU A 225 -15.76 -16.97 -10.43
CA LEU A 225 -14.93 -17.43 -9.31
C LEU A 225 -15.78 -18.08 -8.18
N GLY A 226 -17.09 -18.17 -8.38
CA GLY A 226 -18.06 -18.71 -7.43
C GLY A 226 -18.40 -17.77 -6.28
N LYS A 227 -19.39 -18.15 -5.45
CA LYS A 227 -19.85 -17.36 -4.30
C LYS A 227 -18.72 -17.01 -3.32
N GLU A 228 -17.75 -17.90 -3.19
CA GLU A 228 -16.56 -17.78 -2.34
C GLU A 228 -15.37 -17.15 -3.10
N ALA A 229 -15.60 -16.21 -4.04
CA ALA A 229 -14.57 -15.64 -4.91
C ALA A 229 -13.32 -15.13 -4.16
N SER A 230 -13.50 -14.60 -2.94
CA SER A 230 -12.39 -14.19 -2.07
C SER A 230 -11.42 -15.32 -1.75
N LYS A 231 -11.89 -16.57 -1.62
CA LYS A 231 -11.07 -17.77 -1.40
C LYS A 231 -10.34 -18.26 -2.66
N VAL A 232 -10.67 -17.73 -3.84
CA VAL A 232 -9.89 -17.92 -5.08
C VAL A 232 -8.82 -16.84 -5.22
N VAL A 233 -9.11 -15.59 -4.84
CA VAL A 233 -8.17 -14.45 -5.01
C VAL A 233 -7.19 -14.31 -3.84
N LYS A 234 -7.59 -14.57 -2.57
CA LYS A 234 -6.68 -14.53 -1.40
C LYS A 234 -5.42 -15.39 -1.61
N PRO A 235 -5.47 -16.65 -2.10
CA PRO A 235 -4.27 -17.44 -2.33
C PRO A 235 -3.33 -16.94 -3.43
N TRP A 236 -3.82 -16.12 -4.38
CA TRP A 236 -2.96 -15.44 -5.36
C TRP A 236 -2.34 -14.16 -4.77
N LEU A 237 -3.14 -13.39 -4.02
CA LEU A 237 -2.74 -12.13 -3.42
C LEU A 237 -1.74 -12.31 -2.26
N ILE A 238 -2.00 -13.23 -1.34
CA ILE A 238 -1.20 -13.43 -0.12
C ILE A 238 0.29 -13.63 -0.44
N PRO A 239 0.72 -14.51 -1.37
CA PRO A 239 2.13 -14.64 -1.77
C PRO A 239 2.82 -13.35 -2.24
N LEU A 240 2.08 -12.41 -2.83
CA LEU A 240 2.60 -11.11 -3.28
C LEU A 240 2.82 -10.11 -2.13
N VAL A 241 2.26 -10.39 -0.95
CA VAL A 241 2.42 -9.61 0.28
C VAL A 241 2.91 -10.44 1.46
N LEU A 242 3.25 -11.72 1.28
CA LEU A 242 3.50 -12.63 2.41
C LEU A 242 4.67 -12.18 3.31
N PRO A 243 5.79 -11.65 2.77
CA PRO A 243 6.84 -11.07 3.59
C PRO A 243 6.49 -9.73 4.27
N LEU A 244 5.25 -9.25 4.07
CA LEU A 244 4.65 -8.06 4.69
C LEU A 244 3.62 -8.44 5.78
N LEU A 245 3.14 -9.69 5.79
CA LEU A 245 2.22 -10.28 6.77
C LEU A 245 3.00 -11.03 7.85
N VAL A 246 2.46 -11.18 9.07
CA VAL A 246 3.03 -12.06 10.12
C VAL A 246 1.95 -12.63 11.04
N PHE A 247 2.27 -13.81 11.55
CA PHE A 247 1.38 -14.74 12.26
C PHE A 247 1.86 -15.02 13.70
N LYS A 248 2.57 -14.06 14.31
CA LYS A 248 3.26 -14.23 15.62
C LYS A 248 2.32 -14.43 16.81
N ASP A 249 1.07 -13.97 16.72
CA ASP A 249 0.06 -14.19 17.77
C ASP A 249 -0.91 -15.34 17.45
N ASP A 250 -0.96 -15.80 16.19
CA ASP A 250 -1.55 -17.10 15.84
C ASP A 250 -0.75 -18.29 16.41
N ILE A 251 0.51 -18.06 16.81
CA ILE A 251 1.34 -19.05 17.51
C ILE A 251 1.03 -19.01 19.01
N PRO A 252 0.53 -20.11 19.63
CA PRO A 252 0.34 -20.17 21.08
C PRO A 252 1.64 -19.90 21.84
N THR A 253 1.60 -19.12 22.93
CA THR A 253 2.79 -18.65 23.66
C THR A 253 3.78 -19.77 24.03
N LEU A 254 3.28 -20.94 24.43
CA LEU A 254 4.09 -22.13 24.75
C LEU A 254 4.91 -22.65 23.55
N LEU A 255 4.41 -22.46 22.32
CA LEU A 255 5.02 -22.93 21.08
C LEU A 255 5.86 -21.86 20.36
N LYS A 256 5.82 -20.59 20.81
CA LYS A 256 6.56 -19.47 20.19
C LYS A 256 8.06 -19.77 19.99
N PRO A 257 8.81 -20.40 20.93
CA PRO A 257 10.22 -20.74 20.70
C PRO A 257 10.49 -21.72 19.55
N ILE A 258 9.52 -22.56 19.19
CA ILE A 258 9.67 -23.61 18.17
C ILE A 258 9.08 -23.17 16.83
N LEU A 259 7.88 -22.56 16.85
CA LEU A 259 7.15 -22.21 15.64
C LEU A 259 7.54 -20.84 15.06
N ALA A 260 8.02 -19.89 15.86
CA ALA A 260 8.43 -18.58 15.34
C ALA A 260 9.57 -18.68 14.30
N PRO A 261 10.67 -19.45 14.52
CA PRO A 261 11.70 -19.63 13.51
C PRO A 261 11.20 -20.33 12.24
N VAL A 262 10.20 -21.22 12.36
CA VAL A 262 9.60 -21.92 11.21
C VAL A 262 8.72 -20.98 10.38
N VAL A 263 7.91 -20.14 11.03
CA VAL A 263 7.10 -19.12 10.34
C VAL A 263 7.99 -18.08 9.66
N GLU A 264 9.00 -17.57 10.34
CA GLU A 264 10.05 -16.68 9.81
C GLU A 264 10.75 -17.27 8.56
N LEU A 265 11.04 -18.57 8.57
CA LEU A 265 11.62 -19.26 7.41
C LEU A 265 10.62 -19.34 6.23
N LEU A 266 9.37 -19.73 6.51
CA LEU A 266 8.35 -20.01 5.50
C LEU A 266 7.71 -18.75 4.89
N THR A 267 7.65 -17.65 5.62
CA THR A 267 6.85 -16.47 5.23
C THR A 267 7.70 -15.22 4.92
N HIS A 268 8.96 -15.16 5.35
CA HIS A 268 9.85 -13.99 5.14
C HIS A 268 11.19 -14.34 4.52
N THR A 269 11.69 -15.57 4.69
CA THR A 269 13.01 -15.94 4.17
C THR A 269 12.97 -16.36 2.71
N PHE A 270 11.96 -17.10 2.24
CA PHE A 270 11.89 -17.56 0.84
C PHE A 270 10.59 -17.11 0.14
N PRO A 271 10.63 -16.82 -1.18
CA PRO A 271 9.42 -16.58 -1.95
C PRO A 271 8.61 -17.85 -2.14
N VAL A 272 7.28 -17.75 -2.04
CA VAL A 272 6.38 -18.86 -2.36
C VAL A 272 6.60 -19.31 -3.81
N PRO A 273 6.86 -20.60 -4.08
CA PRO A 273 7.03 -21.09 -5.44
C PRO A 273 5.74 -20.93 -6.25
N TYR A 274 5.81 -20.21 -7.39
CA TYR A 274 4.65 -19.93 -8.26
C TYR A 274 3.86 -21.19 -8.67
N GLY A 275 4.51 -22.36 -8.76
CA GLY A 275 3.82 -23.62 -9.06
C GLY A 275 2.69 -23.99 -8.09
N LEU A 276 2.75 -23.53 -6.83
CA LEU A 276 1.69 -23.74 -5.83
C LEU A 276 0.46 -22.83 -6.06
N ILE A 277 0.65 -21.71 -6.77
CA ILE A 277 -0.31 -20.61 -6.90
C ILE A 277 -0.85 -20.48 -8.33
N LYS A 278 -0.15 -21.10 -9.29
CA LYS A 278 -0.52 -21.20 -10.71
C LYS A 278 -2.01 -21.55 -10.92
N PRO A 279 -2.61 -22.57 -10.26
CA PRO A 279 -4.02 -22.93 -10.52
C PRO A 279 -5.02 -21.83 -10.14
N GLN A 280 -4.73 -21.02 -9.12
CA GLN A 280 -5.56 -19.89 -8.72
C GLN A 280 -5.33 -18.70 -9.66
N HIS A 281 -4.07 -18.42 -10.02
CA HIS A 281 -3.76 -17.39 -11.01
C HIS A 281 -4.45 -17.66 -12.36
N GLU A 282 -4.40 -18.91 -12.86
CA GLU A 282 -5.03 -19.29 -14.13
C GLU A 282 -6.57 -19.16 -14.10
N LYS A 283 -7.22 -19.45 -12.96
CA LYS A 283 -8.67 -19.18 -12.79
C LYS A 283 -9.00 -17.70 -12.87
N ILE A 284 -8.21 -16.85 -12.22
CA ILE A 284 -8.42 -15.39 -12.26
C ILE A 284 -8.15 -14.87 -13.68
N VAL A 285 -7.08 -15.31 -14.33
CA VAL A 285 -6.79 -14.98 -15.75
C VAL A 285 -7.92 -15.40 -16.68
N ALA A 286 -8.51 -16.59 -16.49
CA ALA A 286 -9.67 -17.05 -17.26
C ALA A 286 -10.88 -16.12 -17.08
N TYR A 287 -11.20 -15.72 -15.84
CA TYR A 287 -12.25 -14.71 -15.59
C TYR A 287 -11.97 -13.39 -16.34
N PHE A 288 -10.75 -12.85 -16.28
CA PHE A 288 -10.43 -11.58 -16.94
C PHE A 288 -10.47 -11.71 -18.47
N ARG A 289 -9.96 -12.81 -19.06
CA ARG A 289 -10.02 -13.05 -20.51
C ARG A 289 -11.47 -13.21 -21.01
N ALA A 290 -12.34 -13.81 -20.19
CA ALA A 290 -13.76 -13.98 -20.47
C ALA A 290 -14.57 -12.66 -20.34
N ASN A 291 -14.30 -11.84 -19.33
CA ASN A 291 -15.22 -10.75 -18.94
C ASN A 291 -14.68 -9.34 -19.19
N ALA A 292 -13.37 -9.13 -19.22
CA ALA A 292 -12.79 -7.80 -19.46
C ALA A 292 -12.71 -7.42 -20.96
N LYS A 293 -13.33 -8.21 -21.86
CA LYS A 293 -13.22 -8.11 -23.33
C LYS A 293 -13.27 -6.65 -23.84
N GLU A 294 -14.33 -5.90 -23.55
CA GLU A 294 -14.47 -4.48 -23.97
C GLU A 294 -13.32 -3.56 -23.50
N VAL A 295 -12.75 -3.82 -22.32
CA VAL A 295 -11.66 -3.03 -21.74
C VAL A 295 -10.33 -3.39 -22.40
N LEU A 296 -10.14 -4.66 -22.73
CA LEU A 296 -8.99 -5.15 -23.49
C LEU A 296 -9.02 -4.63 -24.94
N ASP A 297 -10.19 -4.60 -25.57
CA ASP A 297 -10.38 -4.00 -26.90
C ASP A 297 -9.98 -2.52 -26.90
N VAL A 298 -10.32 -1.78 -25.83
CA VAL A 298 -9.89 -0.39 -25.62
C VAL A 298 -8.38 -0.28 -25.32
N ALA A 299 -7.78 -1.24 -24.62
CA ALA A 299 -6.35 -1.27 -24.35
C ALA A 299 -5.52 -1.34 -25.64
N GLU A 300 -5.89 -2.24 -26.55
CA GLU A 300 -5.28 -2.36 -27.88
C GLU A 300 -5.59 -1.14 -28.74
N THR A 301 -6.88 -0.84 -28.99
CA THR A 301 -7.29 0.14 -30.01
C THR A 301 -7.03 1.61 -29.64
N LYS A 302 -7.10 1.96 -28.36
CA LYS A 302 -6.97 3.36 -27.88
C LYS A 302 -5.58 3.68 -27.32
N PHE A 303 -4.90 2.69 -26.75
CA PHE A 303 -3.64 2.89 -26.03
C PHE A 303 -2.45 2.12 -26.61
N GLY A 304 -2.65 1.22 -27.58
CA GLY A 304 -1.56 0.46 -28.22
C GLY A 304 -0.83 -0.45 -27.23
N LEU A 305 -1.58 -1.08 -26.31
CA LEU A 305 -1.09 -2.06 -25.36
C LEU A 305 -1.25 -3.48 -25.91
N ASP A 306 -0.36 -4.39 -25.51
CA ASP A 306 -0.60 -5.83 -25.69
C ASP A 306 -1.80 -6.30 -24.86
N ARG A 307 -2.59 -7.24 -25.39
CA ARG A 307 -3.85 -7.68 -24.78
C ARG A 307 -3.63 -8.46 -23.49
N GLU A 308 -2.60 -9.31 -23.43
CA GLU A 308 -2.31 -10.12 -22.24
C GLU A 308 -1.57 -9.30 -21.18
N ASP A 309 -0.72 -8.35 -21.58
CA ASP A 309 -0.15 -7.33 -20.70
C ASP A 309 -1.26 -6.48 -20.03
N ALA A 310 -2.20 -5.98 -20.82
CA ALA A 310 -3.37 -5.26 -20.33
C ALA A 310 -4.20 -6.13 -19.37
N LEU A 311 -4.44 -7.41 -19.71
CA LEU A 311 -5.15 -8.37 -18.87
C LEU A 311 -4.48 -8.52 -17.50
N HIS A 312 -3.17 -8.82 -17.46
CA HIS A 312 -2.46 -8.99 -16.20
C HIS A 312 -2.36 -7.71 -15.38
N ASN A 313 -2.35 -6.53 -16.02
CA ASN A 313 -2.44 -5.24 -15.33
C ASN A 313 -3.83 -4.93 -14.78
N LEU A 314 -4.91 -5.25 -15.50
CA LEU A 314 -6.29 -5.12 -15.00
C LEU A 314 -6.54 -6.07 -13.82
N LEU A 315 -6.02 -7.30 -13.92
CA LEU A 315 -6.02 -8.30 -12.84
C LEU A 315 -5.30 -7.75 -11.60
N PHE A 316 -4.06 -7.27 -11.75
CA PHE A 316 -3.28 -6.73 -10.64
C PHE A 316 -3.95 -5.49 -10.02
N SER A 317 -4.44 -4.56 -10.85
CA SER A 317 -5.13 -3.35 -10.39
C SER A 317 -6.40 -3.67 -9.61
N SER A 318 -7.20 -4.64 -10.07
CA SER A 318 -8.46 -5.03 -9.42
C SER A 318 -8.21 -5.82 -8.12
N CYS A 319 -7.32 -6.80 -8.15
CA CYS A 319 -7.13 -7.78 -7.08
C CYS A 319 -6.10 -7.33 -6.03
N PHE A 320 -4.99 -6.71 -6.45
CA PHE A 320 -3.93 -6.23 -5.54
C PHE A 320 -4.19 -4.78 -5.12
N ASN A 321 -4.32 -3.84 -6.08
CA ASN A 321 -4.38 -2.41 -5.72
C ASN A 321 -5.74 -2.00 -5.12
N SER A 322 -6.85 -2.23 -5.83
CA SER A 322 -8.18 -1.86 -5.32
C SER A 322 -8.61 -2.77 -4.17
N TRP A 323 -8.77 -4.08 -4.43
CA TRP A 323 -9.29 -4.99 -3.42
C TRP A 323 -8.34 -5.21 -2.23
N GLY A 324 -7.04 -5.29 -2.46
CA GLY A 324 -6.05 -5.39 -1.38
C GLY A 324 -6.02 -4.16 -0.47
N GLY A 325 -6.20 -2.95 -1.02
CA GLY A 325 -6.35 -1.73 -0.21
C GLY A 325 -7.67 -1.70 0.59
N ILE A 326 -8.77 -2.13 -0.02
CA ILE A 326 -10.08 -2.20 0.64
C ILE A 326 -10.11 -3.21 1.79
N GLN A 327 -9.32 -4.28 1.73
CA GLN A 327 -9.16 -5.26 2.82
C GLN A 327 -8.62 -4.66 4.14
N PHE A 328 -8.01 -3.48 4.10
CA PHE A 328 -7.67 -2.72 5.32
C PHE A 328 -8.68 -1.58 5.56
N LEU A 329 -8.95 -0.77 4.53
CA LEU A 329 -9.73 0.46 4.66
C LEU A 329 -11.17 0.23 5.18
N PHE A 330 -11.89 -0.78 4.69
CA PHE A 330 -13.29 -0.99 5.11
C PHE A 330 -13.39 -1.48 6.58
N PRO A 331 -12.56 -2.44 7.03
CA PRO A 331 -12.41 -2.73 8.45
C PRO A 331 -12.06 -1.53 9.33
N ASP A 332 -11.08 -0.70 8.94
CA ASP A 332 -10.69 0.47 9.74
C ASP A 332 -11.77 1.57 9.77
N ILE A 333 -12.59 1.71 8.72
CA ILE A 333 -13.78 2.58 8.76
C ILE A 333 -14.78 2.11 9.81
N VAL A 334 -15.15 0.83 9.80
CA VAL A 334 -16.10 0.27 10.79
C VAL A 334 -15.56 0.43 12.21
N LYS A 335 -14.29 0.06 12.43
CA LYS A 335 -13.57 0.26 13.70
C LYS A 335 -13.67 1.71 14.16
N ARG A 336 -13.12 2.66 13.38
CA ARG A 336 -13.02 4.08 13.79
C ARG A 336 -14.38 4.73 14.03
N VAL A 337 -15.39 4.44 13.21
CA VAL A 337 -16.76 4.94 13.46
C VAL A 337 -17.35 4.32 14.72
N SER A 338 -17.17 3.02 14.96
CA SER A 338 -17.68 2.37 16.19
C SER A 338 -17.00 2.87 17.47
N SER A 339 -15.76 3.38 17.40
CA SER A 339 -15.07 4.04 18.52
C SER A 339 -15.58 5.45 18.85
N THR A 340 -16.47 6.05 18.04
CA THR A 340 -17.04 7.38 18.31
C THR A 340 -18.26 7.31 19.23
N SER A 341 -18.65 8.43 19.85
CA SER A 341 -19.81 8.45 20.75
C SER A 341 -21.13 8.13 20.02
N PRO A 342 -22.13 7.53 20.69
CA PRO A 342 -23.46 7.30 20.11
C PRO A 342 -24.11 8.59 19.57
N GLU A 343 -23.76 9.75 20.14
CA GLU A 343 -24.22 11.07 19.74
C GLU A 343 -23.65 11.46 18.36
N TYR A 344 -22.35 11.25 18.15
CA TYR A 344 -21.69 11.49 16.86
C TYR A 344 -22.17 10.51 15.77
N GLN A 345 -22.42 9.25 16.15
CA GLN A 345 -23.01 8.26 15.25
C GLN A 345 -24.45 8.65 14.83
N LYS A 346 -25.24 9.25 15.72
CA LYS A 346 -26.57 9.82 15.39
C LYS A 346 -26.44 11.03 14.46
N GLU A 347 -25.47 11.90 14.68
CA GLU A 347 -25.21 13.08 13.84
C GLU A 347 -24.84 12.69 12.40
N LEU A 348 -23.88 11.79 12.22
CA LEU A 348 -23.54 11.18 10.93
C LEU A 348 -24.76 10.56 10.24
N SER A 349 -25.56 9.80 10.99
CA SER A 349 -26.79 9.18 10.46
C SER A 349 -27.82 10.24 10.04
N ALA A 350 -27.93 11.36 10.77
CA ALA A 350 -28.82 12.46 10.43
C ALA A 350 -28.37 13.21 9.17
N GLU A 351 -27.08 13.49 9.00
CA GLU A 351 -26.52 14.11 7.79
C GLU A 351 -26.80 13.25 6.56
N VAL A 352 -26.42 11.97 6.59
CA VAL A 352 -26.65 11.03 5.47
C VAL A 352 -28.14 10.96 5.11
N ARG A 353 -29.01 10.78 6.11
CA ARG A 353 -30.46 10.71 5.89
C ARG A 353 -31.06 12.02 5.38
N LYS A 354 -30.49 13.17 5.72
CA LYS A 354 -30.90 14.48 5.20
C LYS A 354 -30.53 14.59 3.72
N ALA A 355 -29.24 14.48 3.40
CA ALA A 355 -28.73 14.66 2.04
C ALA A 355 -29.35 13.65 1.05
N VAL A 356 -29.57 12.39 1.46
CA VAL A 356 -30.25 11.38 0.62
C VAL A 356 -31.72 11.75 0.32
N ARG A 357 -32.46 12.29 1.29
CA ARG A 357 -33.85 12.74 1.05
C ARG A 357 -33.89 13.94 0.12
N GLU A 358 -33.01 14.92 0.34
CA GLU A 358 -33.00 16.19 -0.40
C GLU A 358 -32.56 16.01 -1.86
N ASN A 359 -31.75 14.99 -2.16
CA ASN A 359 -31.27 14.66 -3.51
C ASN A 359 -31.98 13.44 -4.14
N GLY A 360 -33.00 12.88 -3.48
CA GLY A 360 -33.78 11.73 -3.98
C GLY A 360 -33.04 10.39 -4.06
N GLY A 361 -31.84 10.27 -3.48
CA GLY A 361 -31.04 9.05 -3.52
C GLY A 361 -29.57 9.28 -3.12
N ILE A 362 -28.72 8.27 -3.40
CA ILE A 362 -27.26 8.39 -3.33
C ILE A 362 -26.78 8.89 -4.70
N THR A 363 -26.39 10.16 -4.77
CA THR A 363 -25.89 10.84 -5.97
C THR A 363 -24.59 11.61 -5.67
N PRO A 364 -23.84 12.10 -6.68
CA PRO A 364 -22.69 12.98 -6.44
C PRO A 364 -23.04 14.24 -5.64
N GLU A 365 -24.23 14.80 -5.86
CA GLU A 365 -24.76 15.99 -5.18
C GLU A 365 -25.12 15.67 -3.73
N ALA A 366 -25.71 14.49 -3.48
CA ALA A 366 -25.94 13.98 -2.14
C ALA A 366 -24.64 13.84 -1.35
N LEU A 367 -23.60 13.21 -1.93
CA LEU A 367 -22.29 13.06 -1.28
C LEU A 367 -21.58 14.40 -1.06
N SER A 368 -21.72 15.34 -2.00
CA SER A 368 -21.20 16.71 -1.87
C SER A 368 -21.88 17.47 -0.71
N SER A 369 -23.10 17.08 -0.36
CA SER A 369 -23.90 17.63 0.74
C SER A 369 -23.67 16.95 2.10
N MET A 370 -22.66 16.09 2.22
CA MET A 370 -22.30 15.37 3.46
C MET A 370 -20.88 15.74 3.98
N PRO A 371 -20.66 16.99 4.45
CA PRO A 371 -19.34 17.44 4.91
C PRO A 371 -18.81 16.65 6.13
N LEU A 372 -19.66 16.19 7.05
CA LEU A 372 -19.22 15.39 8.20
C LEU A 372 -18.74 14.00 7.76
N VAL A 373 -19.46 13.34 6.83
CA VAL A 373 -19.01 12.07 6.24
C VAL A 373 -17.69 12.24 5.49
N GLN A 374 -17.53 13.32 4.71
CA GLN A 374 -16.27 13.63 4.03
C GLN A 374 -15.13 13.79 5.06
N SER A 375 -15.35 14.58 6.13
CA SER A 375 -14.37 14.78 7.19
C SER A 375 -13.99 13.47 7.89
N VAL A 376 -14.95 12.58 8.15
CA VAL A 376 -14.68 11.26 8.75
C VAL A 376 -13.84 10.38 7.83
N VAL A 377 -14.14 10.33 6.52
CA VAL A 377 -13.34 9.55 5.56
C VAL A 377 -11.90 10.08 5.47
N TYR A 378 -11.71 11.41 5.42
CA TYR A 378 -10.37 12.00 5.40
C TYR A 378 -9.59 11.77 6.71
N GLU A 379 -10.25 11.90 7.86
CA GLU A 379 -9.61 11.70 9.17
C GLU A 379 -9.23 10.23 9.40
N ILE A 380 -10.04 9.27 8.94
CA ILE A 380 -9.69 7.84 8.97
C ILE A 380 -8.47 7.57 8.07
N LEU A 381 -8.42 8.15 6.87
CA LEU A 381 -7.26 8.02 5.97
C LEU A 381 -6.00 8.71 6.52
N ARG A 382 -6.14 9.72 7.39
CA ARG A 382 -5.03 10.38 8.11
C ARG A 382 -4.54 9.53 9.29
N LEU A 383 -5.46 8.92 10.05
CA LEU A 383 -5.17 8.17 11.27
C LEU A 383 -4.74 6.72 11.01
N ASP A 384 -5.25 6.08 9.96
CA ASP A 384 -4.89 4.72 9.54
C ASP A 384 -4.76 4.67 8.00
N PRO A 385 -3.70 5.28 7.41
CA PRO A 385 -3.42 5.15 5.99
C PRO A 385 -3.18 3.67 5.62
N PRO A 386 -3.99 3.06 4.71
CA PRO A 386 -3.94 1.62 4.44
C PRO A 386 -2.59 1.08 3.94
N VAL A 387 -1.78 1.95 3.32
CA VAL A 387 -0.41 1.66 2.87
C VAL A 387 0.50 2.76 3.42
N PRO A 388 1.08 2.60 4.63
CA PRO A 388 1.76 3.68 5.33
C PRO A 388 3.22 3.92 4.91
N TYR A 389 3.76 3.16 3.94
CA TYR A 389 5.15 3.27 3.50
C TYR A 389 5.30 3.53 2.00
N GLN A 390 6.22 4.43 1.66
CA GLN A 390 6.49 4.88 0.29
C GLN A 390 7.99 4.96 0.03
N PHE A 391 8.42 4.68 -1.19
CA PHE A 391 9.83 4.53 -1.59
C PHE A 391 10.20 5.41 -2.78
N GLY A 392 11.47 5.77 -2.92
CA GLY A 392 11.98 6.49 -4.08
C GLY A 392 13.51 6.45 -4.16
N ILE A 393 14.08 6.05 -5.29
CA ILE A 393 15.54 6.06 -5.48
C ILE A 393 15.95 7.43 -6.01
N ALA A 394 16.88 8.13 -5.35
CA ALA A 394 17.30 9.48 -5.77
C ALA A 394 17.93 9.46 -7.18
N ARG A 395 17.32 10.17 -8.16
CA ARG A 395 17.80 10.22 -9.56
C ARG A 395 19.10 11.01 -9.74
N LYS A 396 19.34 11.93 -8.81
CA LYS A 396 20.39 12.96 -8.80
C LYS A 396 20.83 13.18 -7.35
N ASP A 397 22.01 13.75 -7.15
CA ASP A 397 22.36 14.32 -5.84
C ASP A 397 21.34 15.43 -5.53
N LEU A 398 20.77 15.41 -4.32
CA LEU A 398 19.70 16.31 -3.92
C LEU A 398 19.85 16.77 -2.47
N ILE A 399 19.19 17.89 -2.15
CA ILE A 399 18.99 18.34 -0.78
C ILE A 399 17.61 17.87 -0.33
N LEU A 400 17.56 17.15 0.78
CA LEU A 400 16.35 16.69 1.44
C LEU A 400 16.16 17.53 2.71
N GLU A 401 15.05 18.24 2.84
CA GLU A 401 14.84 19.16 3.97
C GLU A 401 13.80 18.64 4.95
N SER A 402 14.16 18.63 6.23
CA SER A 402 13.21 18.55 7.34
C SER A 402 12.73 19.96 7.74
N HIS A 403 11.98 20.05 8.84
CA HIS A 403 11.57 21.32 9.44
C HIS A 403 12.74 22.11 10.07
N ASP A 404 13.85 21.46 10.39
CA ASP A 404 14.94 21.97 11.23
C ASP A 404 16.35 21.83 10.61
N ALA A 405 16.53 21.03 9.55
CA ALA A 405 17.81 20.80 8.90
C ALA A 405 17.67 20.47 7.40
N ALA A 406 18.78 20.64 6.67
CA ALA A 406 18.92 20.24 5.28
C ALA A 406 19.96 19.12 5.15
N PHE A 407 19.66 18.08 4.36
CA PHE A 407 20.48 16.87 4.27
C PHE A 407 20.93 16.59 2.85
N ARG A 408 22.19 16.22 2.66
CA ARG A 408 22.74 15.84 1.35
C ARG A 408 22.49 14.35 1.09
N VAL A 409 21.69 14.07 0.06
CA VAL A 409 21.39 12.72 -0.44
C VAL A 409 22.13 12.52 -1.76
N LYS A 410 22.71 11.33 -1.96
CA LYS A 410 23.41 10.95 -3.19
C LYS A 410 22.52 10.24 -4.19
N LYS A 411 22.81 10.42 -5.48
CA LYS A 411 22.21 9.64 -6.57
C LYS A 411 22.32 8.14 -6.28
N GLY A 412 21.20 7.43 -6.40
CA GLY A 412 21.10 5.99 -6.15
C GLY A 412 20.80 5.60 -4.69
N GLU A 413 20.78 6.54 -3.75
CA GLU A 413 20.30 6.24 -2.39
C GLU A 413 18.78 6.05 -2.37
N MET A 414 18.31 5.06 -1.60
CA MET A 414 16.89 4.80 -1.39
C MET A 414 16.35 5.75 -0.32
N LEU A 415 15.42 6.62 -0.70
CA LEU A 415 14.52 7.27 0.24
C LEU A 415 13.37 6.32 0.58
N ALA A 416 13.00 6.27 1.85
CA ALA A 416 11.76 5.68 2.32
C ALA A 416 11.03 6.68 3.20
N GLY A 417 9.71 6.63 3.21
CA GLY A 417 8.86 7.44 4.07
C GLY A 417 7.88 6.58 4.84
N TYR A 418 7.58 7.01 6.06
CA TYR A 418 6.52 6.45 6.89
C TYR A 418 5.50 7.54 7.18
N MET A 419 4.25 7.34 6.76
CA MET A 419 3.14 8.21 7.17
C MET A 419 2.82 7.92 8.64
N ARG A 420 3.44 8.73 9.53
CA ARG A 420 3.20 8.69 10.97
C ARG A 420 1.73 9.00 11.25
N THR A 421 1.16 8.30 12.23
CA THR A 421 -0.29 8.25 12.46
C THR A 421 -0.63 8.85 13.82
N ASP A 422 -0.69 10.17 13.84
CA ASP A 422 -0.50 10.91 15.07
C ASP A 422 -1.81 11.04 15.85
N GLY A 423 -1.83 10.42 17.04
CA GLY A 423 -2.73 10.77 18.14
C GLY A 423 -2.12 11.80 19.11
N GLY A 424 -0.96 12.37 18.75
CA GLY A 424 -0.16 13.33 19.52
C GLY A 424 1.05 13.84 18.74
#